data_AF-A0A2I3S312-F1
#
_entry.id   AF-A0A2I3S312-F1
#
_cell.length_a   1.000
_cell.length_b   1.000
_cell.length_c   1.000
_cell.angle_alpha   90.00
_cell.angle_beta   90.00
_cell.angle_gamma   90.00
#
_symmetry.space_group_name_H-M   'P 1'
#
loop_
_entity.id
_entity.type
_entity.pdbx_description
1 polymer ?
#
loop_
_entity_poly.entity_id
_entity_poly.type
_entity_poly.pdbx_seq_one_letter_code
_entity_poly.pdbx_strand_id
1 'polypeptide(L)'
;MQIVRYSELTLKIAVISKNPVLVSQYEKVDAGEQRLMNEAFQPANWITSHPEARQNFEQFFSHPYRKTPSPDKRSIYIQSIGKYCTRIISEEYIKWLTGYCKAYFYGLRVKLLEPVPVSTTRCSFRVNENTQNLQIHAGDILKFLKKKKPEDAFCVVGITMIDLYPRDSWNFVFGQASLTDVKTSIFDLRYIINIDSLGTLILIREIWGFFHLEEADRRPLNLCPICLHKLQCAIGFSIVERYKALVRWIDDESSGTPGATPEHSREDNGNLVTPEWKEWIIKCLTVLQK
;
A
#
# COMPACT_ATOMS: atom_id res chain seq x y z
N MET A 1 8.54 -19.85 16.25
CA MET A 1 8.03 -18.49 16.49
C MET A 1 6.86 -18.60 17.46
N GLN A 2 6.92 -18.02 18.65
CA GLN A 2 5.81 -18.08 19.61
C GLN A 2 4.68 -17.18 19.13
N ILE A 3 3.48 -17.74 18.97
CA ILE A 3 2.27 -16.97 18.64
C ILE A 3 1.84 -16.25 19.92
N VAL A 4 2.12 -14.96 20.04
CA VAL A 4 1.59 -14.14 21.16
C VAL A 4 0.11 -13.92 20.89
N ARG A 5 -0.75 -14.50 21.73
CA ARG A 5 -2.19 -14.23 21.69
C ARG A 5 -2.51 -13.03 22.56
N TYR A 6 -3.00 -11.95 21.95
CA TYR A 6 -3.51 -10.79 22.68
C TYR A 6 -4.94 -11.05 23.15
N SER A 7 -5.31 -10.50 24.32
CA SER A 7 -6.71 -10.52 24.75
C SER A 7 -7.57 -9.61 23.86
N GLU A 8 -8.85 -9.91 23.73
CA GLU A 8 -9.82 -9.06 23.01
C GLU A 8 -9.78 -7.61 23.50
N LEU A 9 -9.68 -7.42 24.82
CA LEU A 9 -9.52 -6.11 25.45
C LEU A 9 -8.26 -5.37 24.94
N THR A 10 -7.13 -6.08 24.79
CA THR A 10 -5.88 -5.48 24.30
C THR A 10 -6.02 -5.03 22.84
N LEU A 11 -6.68 -5.84 22.01
CA LEU A 11 -6.92 -5.50 20.60
C LEU A 11 -7.89 -4.33 20.46
N LYS A 12 -8.96 -4.30 21.26
CA LYS A 12 -9.91 -3.19 21.32
C LYS A 12 -9.23 -1.88 21.72
N ILE A 13 -8.38 -1.91 22.75
CA ILE A 13 -7.57 -0.75 23.16
C ILE A 13 -6.61 -0.33 22.03
N ALA A 14 -6.03 -1.28 21.29
CA ALA A 14 -5.11 -0.96 20.21
C ALA A 14 -5.80 -0.30 19.00
N VAL A 15 -7.08 -0.59 18.76
CA VAL A 15 -7.91 0.04 17.72
C VAL A 15 -8.46 1.40 18.15
N ILE A 16 -8.97 1.52 19.38
CA ILE A 16 -9.72 2.70 19.81
C ILE A 16 -8.86 3.71 20.58
N SER A 17 -7.91 3.24 21.41
CA SER A 17 -7.25 3.97 22.52
C SER A 17 -8.04 3.97 23.84
N LYS A 18 -7.32 4.25 24.95
CA LYS A 18 -7.91 4.62 26.25
C LYS A 18 -8.12 6.14 26.40
N ASN A 19 -7.62 6.94 25.46
CA ASN A 19 -7.73 8.38 25.48
C ASN A 19 -9.20 8.80 25.23
N PRO A 20 -9.84 9.53 26.16
CA PRO A 20 -11.26 9.90 26.04
C PRO A 20 -11.60 10.67 24.76
N VAL A 21 -10.66 11.46 24.23
CA VAL A 21 -10.85 12.21 22.98
C VAL A 21 -10.95 11.27 21.79
N LEU A 22 -10.07 10.25 21.73
CA LEU A 22 -10.05 9.27 20.63
C LEU A 22 -11.25 8.32 20.74
N VAL A 23 -11.66 7.96 21.95
CA VAL A 23 -12.90 7.20 22.19
C VAL A 23 -14.11 7.97 21.66
N SER A 24 -14.25 9.25 22.02
CA SER A 24 -15.37 10.09 21.53
C SER A 24 -15.35 10.29 20.01
N GLN A 25 -14.17 10.30 19.39
CA GLN A 25 -14.06 10.31 17.92
C GLN A 25 -14.55 8.99 17.32
N TYR A 26 -14.16 7.86 17.90
CA TYR A 26 -14.59 6.54 17.44
C TYR A 26 -16.10 6.33 17.60
N GLU A 27 -16.71 6.83 18.68
CA GLU A 27 -18.16 6.73 18.91
C GLU A 27 -19.00 7.45 17.84
N LYS A 28 -18.40 8.39 17.09
CA LYS A 28 -19.05 9.09 15.97
C LYS A 28 -18.99 8.32 14.65
N VAL A 29 -18.17 7.27 14.57
CA VAL A 29 -18.10 6.37 13.41
C VAL A 29 -19.43 5.63 13.27
N ASP A 30 -19.83 5.27 12.05
CA ASP A 30 -21.06 4.50 11.82
C ASP A 30 -21.06 3.22 12.68
N ALA A 31 -22.21 2.90 13.31
CA ALA A 31 -22.39 1.70 14.12
C ALA A 31 -22.00 0.43 13.35
N GLY A 32 -22.27 0.36 12.04
CA GLY A 32 -21.85 -0.77 11.22
C GLY A 32 -20.33 -0.91 11.10
N GLU A 33 -19.65 0.21 10.90
CA GLU A 33 -18.19 0.28 10.84
C GLU A 33 -17.55 -0.04 12.20
N GLN A 34 -18.14 0.43 13.30
CA GLN A 34 -17.72 0.06 14.65
C GLN A 34 -17.85 -1.46 14.88
N ARG A 35 -18.98 -2.07 14.47
CA ARG A 35 -19.18 -3.52 14.57
C ARG A 35 -18.14 -4.28 13.77
N LEU A 36 -17.88 -3.87 12.52
CA LEU A 36 -16.85 -4.51 11.69
C LEU A 36 -15.48 -4.48 12.37
N MET A 37 -15.05 -3.32 12.88
CA MET A 37 -13.74 -3.20 13.55
C MET A 37 -13.67 -4.04 14.83
N ASN A 38 -14.79 -4.23 15.52
CA ASN A 38 -14.89 -5.08 16.71
C ASN A 38 -14.99 -6.59 16.36
N GLU A 39 -15.69 -6.98 15.31
CA GLU A 39 -15.88 -8.39 14.92
C GLU A 39 -14.64 -8.98 14.25
N ALA A 40 -13.84 -8.16 13.57
CA ALA A 40 -12.57 -8.58 12.97
C ALA A 40 -11.43 -8.81 14.01
N PHE A 41 -11.77 -8.97 15.29
CA PHE A 41 -10.93 -9.59 16.33
C PHE A 41 -11.09 -11.11 16.44
N GLN A 42 -11.99 -11.73 15.65
CA GLN A 42 -12.21 -13.18 15.61
C GLN A 42 -10.95 -13.96 15.15
N PRO A 43 -10.75 -15.22 15.61
CA PRO A 43 -9.47 -15.95 15.55
C PRO A 43 -8.89 -16.25 14.16
N ALA A 44 -9.64 -15.98 13.08
CA ALA A 44 -9.18 -16.09 11.70
C ALA A 44 -8.48 -14.82 11.16
N ASN A 45 -8.39 -13.73 11.93
CA ASN A 45 -7.79 -12.47 11.49
C ASN A 45 -6.30 -12.40 11.89
N TRP A 46 -5.41 -12.29 10.89
CA TRP A 46 -3.93 -12.20 10.90
C TRP A 46 -3.20 -11.77 12.20
N ILE A 47 -3.76 -10.86 12.99
CA ILE A 47 -3.22 -10.48 14.30
C ILE A 47 -3.02 -11.70 15.21
N THR A 48 -3.85 -12.75 15.08
CA THR A 48 -3.70 -14.00 15.84
C THR A 48 -2.58 -14.91 15.32
N SER A 49 -2.08 -14.73 14.09
CA SER A 49 -0.98 -15.51 13.52
C SER A 49 0.36 -14.75 13.47
N HIS A 50 0.33 -13.41 13.55
CA HIS A 50 1.52 -12.55 13.49
C HIS A 50 1.47 -11.49 14.61
N PRO A 51 2.19 -11.72 15.73
CA PRO A 51 2.02 -11.01 17.00
C PRO A 51 2.55 -9.57 17.07
N GLU A 52 2.48 -8.78 16.01
CA GLU A 52 3.02 -7.42 16.04
C GLU A 52 2.04 -6.38 15.49
N ALA A 53 1.27 -5.77 16.39
CA ALA A 53 0.84 -4.39 16.21
C ALA A 53 1.97 -3.47 16.72
N ARG A 54 3.02 -3.26 15.93
CA ARG A 54 4.19 -2.42 16.31
C ARG A 54 3.81 -0.96 16.64
N GLN A 55 2.64 -0.50 16.21
CA GLN A 55 2.08 0.82 16.55
C GLN A 55 0.54 0.72 16.69
N ASN A 56 -0.02 1.08 17.84
CA ASN A 56 -1.47 1.16 18.04
C ASN A 56 -2.08 2.45 17.43
N PHE A 57 -3.40 2.62 17.51
CA PHE A 57 -4.08 3.80 16.95
C PHE A 57 -3.68 5.11 17.65
N GLU A 58 -3.55 5.11 18.98
CA GLU A 58 -3.14 6.30 19.73
C GLU A 58 -1.72 6.76 19.37
N GLN A 59 -0.76 5.83 19.30
CA GLN A 59 0.61 6.12 18.90
C GLN A 59 0.68 6.67 17.48
N PHE A 60 -0.19 6.21 16.58
CA PHE A 60 -0.35 6.79 15.27
C PHE A 60 -0.91 8.22 15.36
N PHE A 61 -2.02 8.39 16.07
CA PHE A 61 -2.75 9.65 16.10
C PHE A 61 -1.94 10.78 16.72
N SER A 62 -1.23 10.47 17.81
CA SER A 62 -0.42 11.41 18.58
C SER A 62 0.96 11.66 17.98
N HIS A 63 1.31 11.03 16.83
CA HIS A 63 2.62 11.22 16.23
C HIS A 63 2.75 12.65 15.67
N PRO A 64 3.71 13.48 16.13
CA PRO A 64 3.79 14.90 15.74
C PRO A 64 4.10 15.09 14.25
N TYR A 65 4.74 14.10 13.64
CA TYR A 65 5.05 14.09 12.21
C TYR A 65 4.00 13.33 11.39
N ARG A 66 2.85 12.98 11.97
CA ARG A 66 1.73 12.39 11.21
C ARG A 66 1.29 13.38 10.14
N LYS A 67 1.37 12.96 8.88
CA LYS A 67 0.90 13.74 7.73
C LYS A 67 -0.32 13.05 7.13
N THR A 68 -1.50 13.65 7.27
CA THR A 68 -2.73 13.22 6.59
C THR A 68 -2.93 14.01 5.30
N PRO A 69 -3.66 13.48 4.31
CA PRO A 69 -4.10 14.27 3.17
C PRO A 69 -4.84 15.52 3.63
N SER A 70 -4.57 16.66 2.98
CA SER A 70 -5.30 17.90 3.21
C SER A 70 -6.21 18.19 2.02
N PRO A 71 -7.18 19.12 2.14
CA PRO A 71 -7.99 19.55 1.02
C PRO A 71 -7.17 20.00 -0.21
N ASP A 72 -5.97 20.53 0.01
CA ASP A 72 -5.06 20.97 -1.07
C ASP A 72 -4.13 19.84 -1.55
N LYS A 73 -3.83 18.85 -0.70
CA LYS A 73 -2.90 17.75 -0.96
C LYS A 73 -3.58 16.39 -0.81
N ARG A 74 -4.36 16.01 -1.80
CA ARG A 74 -5.13 14.74 -1.86
C ARG A 74 -5.00 13.99 -3.19
N SER A 75 -3.88 14.21 -3.90
CA SER A 75 -3.52 13.45 -5.11
C SER A 75 -2.34 12.53 -4.84
N ILE A 76 -2.47 11.24 -5.16
CA ILE A 76 -1.36 10.28 -5.31
C ILE A 76 -0.91 10.35 -6.76
N TYR A 77 0.37 10.61 -6.99
CA TYR A 77 0.94 10.58 -8.34
C TYR A 77 1.76 9.32 -8.54
N ILE A 78 1.66 8.68 -9.70
CA ILE A 78 2.49 7.54 -10.09
C ILE A 78 3.44 8.01 -11.19
N GLN A 79 4.75 7.88 -10.94
CA GLN A 79 5.82 8.24 -11.85
C GLN A 79 6.53 6.97 -12.34
N SER A 80 6.39 6.66 -13.63
CA SER A 80 7.21 5.61 -14.25
C SER A 80 8.63 6.11 -14.49
N ILE A 81 9.63 5.31 -14.12
CA ILE A 81 11.06 5.61 -14.30
C ILE A 81 11.73 4.45 -15.05
N GLY A 82 12.33 4.79 -16.19
CA GLY A 82 12.98 3.84 -17.09
C GLY A 82 12.20 3.68 -18.39
N LYS A 83 12.85 3.04 -19.36
CA LYS A 83 12.21 2.76 -20.63
C LYS A 83 11.14 1.70 -20.38
N TYR A 84 9.91 1.94 -20.82
CA TYR A 84 9.02 0.81 -21.11
C TYR A 84 9.69 0.02 -22.22
N CYS A 85 10.35 -1.07 -21.87
CA CYS A 85 10.42 -2.15 -22.84
C CYS A 85 8.96 -2.49 -23.09
N THR A 86 8.47 -2.21 -24.28
CA THR A 86 7.08 -2.29 -24.76
C THR A 86 6.43 -3.67 -24.62
N ARG A 87 7.05 -4.60 -23.88
CA ARG A 87 6.61 -5.97 -23.61
C ARG A 87 6.57 -6.35 -22.12
N ILE A 88 7.16 -5.55 -21.22
CA ILE A 88 7.36 -5.95 -19.79
C ILE A 88 6.59 -5.07 -18.80
N ILE A 89 5.93 -4.02 -19.29
CA ILE A 89 4.78 -3.36 -18.65
C ILE A 89 3.78 -3.10 -19.78
N SER A 90 2.53 -3.46 -19.59
CA SER A 90 1.42 -3.06 -20.46
C SER A 90 0.75 -1.79 -19.92
N GLU A 91 0.19 -0.96 -20.80
CA GLU A 91 -0.72 0.12 -20.41
C GLU A 91 -1.87 -0.42 -19.54
N GLU A 92 -2.26 -1.67 -19.76
CA GLU A 92 -3.23 -2.41 -18.97
C GLU A 92 -2.79 -2.58 -17.51
N TYR A 93 -1.54 -2.96 -17.23
CA TYR A 93 -1.04 -3.05 -15.86
C TYR A 93 -1.05 -1.68 -15.14
N ILE A 94 -0.71 -0.60 -15.85
CA ILE A 94 -0.75 0.76 -15.27
C ILE A 94 -2.19 1.20 -15.01
N LYS A 95 -3.12 0.88 -15.91
CA LYS A 95 -4.55 1.12 -15.73
C LYS A 95 -5.10 0.33 -14.54
N TRP A 96 -4.74 -0.94 -14.46
CA TRP A 96 -5.04 -1.86 -13.36
C TRP A 96 -4.57 -1.30 -12.02
N LEU A 97 -3.28 -0.94 -11.92
CA LEU A 97 -2.66 -0.36 -10.72
C LEU A 97 -3.34 0.94 -10.30
N THR A 98 -3.69 1.77 -11.28
CA THR A 98 -4.41 3.03 -11.04
C THR A 98 -5.82 2.76 -10.48
N GLY A 99 -6.55 1.79 -11.04
CA GLY A 99 -7.85 1.35 -10.55
C GLY A 99 -7.78 0.84 -9.11
N TYR A 100 -6.81 -0.04 -8.86
CA TYR A 100 -6.51 -0.56 -7.53
C TYR A 100 -6.24 0.56 -6.52
N CYS A 101 -5.33 1.49 -6.83
CA CYS A 101 -5.01 2.59 -5.93
C CYS A 101 -6.22 3.50 -5.64
N LYS A 102 -7.07 3.75 -6.65
CA LYS A 102 -8.30 4.55 -6.47
C LYS A 102 -9.29 3.86 -5.53
N ALA A 103 -9.46 2.55 -5.67
CA ALA A 103 -10.36 1.77 -4.82
C ALA A 103 -9.79 1.60 -3.40
N TYR A 104 -8.49 1.29 -3.27
CA TYR A 104 -7.84 1.03 -2.01
C TYR A 104 -7.66 2.30 -1.16
N PHE A 105 -7.28 3.42 -1.79
CA PHE A 105 -7.12 4.73 -1.15
C PHE A 105 -8.33 5.64 -1.42
N TYR A 106 -9.54 5.05 -1.32
CA TYR A 106 -10.81 5.71 -1.64
C TYR A 106 -10.92 7.11 -1.02
N GLY A 107 -11.31 8.09 -1.83
CA GLY A 107 -11.35 9.51 -1.46
C GLY A 107 -10.11 10.31 -1.90
N LEU A 108 -9.02 9.65 -2.28
CA LEU A 108 -7.87 10.31 -2.92
C LEU A 108 -7.97 10.27 -4.45
N ARG A 109 -7.44 11.30 -5.10
CA ARG A 109 -7.21 11.30 -6.55
C ARG A 109 -5.97 10.45 -6.84
N VAL A 110 -5.97 9.67 -7.91
CA VAL A 110 -4.76 9.00 -8.42
C VAL A 110 -4.49 9.49 -9.84
N LYS A 111 -3.28 9.98 -10.08
CA LYS A 111 -2.86 10.59 -11.35
C LYS A 111 -1.57 9.94 -11.84
N LEU A 112 -1.47 9.72 -13.14
CA LEU A 112 -0.24 9.25 -13.79
C LEU A 112 0.58 10.47 -14.24
N LEU A 113 1.88 10.43 -14.02
CA LEU A 113 2.83 11.38 -14.58
C LEU A 113 3.41 10.84 -15.88
N GLU A 114 3.87 11.76 -16.73
CA GLU A 114 4.57 11.39 -17.94
C GLU A 114 5.81 10.54 -17.61
N PRO A 115 6.05 9.46 -18.35
CA PRO A 115 7.15 8.55 -18.08
C PRO A 115 8.50 9.24 -18.23
N VAL A 116 9.45 8.92 -17.35
CA VAL A 116 10.77 9.56 -17.33
C VAL A 116 11.87 8.53 -17.59
N PRO A 117 12.79 8.77 -18.55
CA PRO A 117 13.93 7.88 -18.73
C PRO A 117 14.89 7.98 -17.54
N VAL A 118 15.54 6.87 -17.18
CA VAL A 118 16.46 6.81 -16.02
C VAL A 118 17.59 7.85 -16.12
N SER A 119 18.07 8.16 -17.33
CA SER A 119 19.11 9.18 -17.54
C SER A 119 18.71 10.57 -17.01
N THR A 120 17.41 10.91 -17.02
CA THR A 120 16.92 12.20 -16.52
C THR A 120 16.99 12.30 -14.99
N THR A 121 16.96 11.17 -14.27
CA THR A 121 17.03 11.17 -12.81
C THR A 121 18.44 11.48 -12.31
N ARG A 122 19.46 11.25 -13.15
CA ARG A 122 20.90 11.36 -12.81
C ARG A 122 21.26 10.53 -11.58
N CYS A 123 20.56 9.41 -11.36
CA CYS A 123 20.87 8.51 -10.26
C CYS A 123 22.18 7.77 -10.49
N SER A 124 22.85 7.44 -9.39
CA SER A 124 23.97 6.50 -9.42
C SER A 124 23.47 5.12 -9.85
N PHE A 125 24.32 4.37 -10.57
CA PHE A 125 24.03 3.02 -11.02
C PHE A 125 25.22 2.11 -10.76
N ARG A 126 24.95 0.80 -10.64
CA ARG A 126 25.97 -0.24 -10.54
C ARG A 126 25.48 -1.51 -11.22
N VAL A 127 26.41 -2.40 -11.54
CA VAL A 127 26.08 -3.78 -11.92
C VAL A 127 26.27 -4.63 -10.67
N ASN A 128 25.25 -5.40 -10.30
CA ASN A 128 25.36 -6.32 -9.17
C ASN A 128 26.34 -7.45 -9.53
N GLU A 129 27.37 -7.66 -8.72
CA GLU A 129 28.39 -8.70 -9.01
C GLU A 129 27.80 -10.12 -9.01
N ASN A 130 26.77 -10.37 -8.21
CA ASN A 130 26.16 -11.69 -8.09
C ASN A 130 25.12 -11.95 -9.19
N THR A 131 24.21 -11.01 -9.42
CA THR A 131 23.09 -11.20 -10.37
C THR A 131 23.38 -10.69 -11.77
N GLN A 132 24.46 -9.92 -11.96
CA GLN A 132 24.81 -9.22 -13.21
C GLN A 132 23.72 -8.24 -13.71
N ASN A 133 22.73 -7.93 -12.86
CA ASN A 133 21.68 -6.96 -13.19
C ASN A 133 22.16 -5.52 -12.96
N LEU A 134 21.70 -4.62 -13.82
CA LEU A 134 21.81 -3.18 -13.59
C LEU A 134 20.94 -2.77 -12.40
N GLN A 135 21.52 -2.05 -11.44
CA GLN A 135 20.83 -1.49 -10.29
C GLN A 135 20.98 0.03 -10.25
N ILE A 136 19.93 0.73 -9.83
CA ILE A 136 19.90 2.19 -9.65
C ILE A 136 19.72 2.57 -8.18
N HIS A 137 20.35 3.67 -7.79
CA HIS A 137 20.36 4.09 -6.39
C HIS A 137 19.02 4.71 -5.98
N ALA A 138 18.29 4.01 -5.11
CA ALA A 138 16.94 4.40 -4.70
C ALA A 138 16.92 5.79 -4.02
N GLY A 139 17.94 6.13 -3.23
CA GLY A 139 18.05 7.43 -2.59
C GLY A 139 18.13 8.60 -3.58
N ASP A 140 18.78 8.43 -4.73
CA ASP A 140 18.87 9.48 -5.74
C ASP A 140 17.56 9.64 -6.51
N ILE A 141 16.87 8.53 -6.77
CA ILE A 141 15.52 8.56 -7.33
C ILE A 141 14.54 9.30 -6.40
N LEU A 142 14.60 9.05 -5.09
CA LEU A 142 13.76 9.74 -4.12
C LEU A 142 14.01 11.26 -4.10
N LYS A 143 15.28 11.69 -4.23
CA LYS A 143 15.63 13.12 -4.39
C LYS A 143 15.06 13.72 -5.67
N PHE A 144 15.12 12.98 -6.78
CA PHE A 144 14.54 13.38 -8.05
C PHE A 144 13.03 13.57 -7.95
N LEU A 145 12.31 12.56 -7.43
CA LEU A 145 10.86 12.61 -7.22
C LEU A 145 10.46 13.76 -6.30
N LYS A 146 11.26 14.01 -5.25
CA LYS A 146 11.04 15.13 -4.32
C LYS A 146 11.10 16.48 -5.04
N LYS A 147 12.05 16.65 -5.96
CA LYS A 147 12.20 17.88 -6.77
C LYS A 147 11.07 18.06 -7.79
N LYS A 148 10.48 16.96 -8.27
CA LYS A 148 9.43 16.96 -9.30
C LYS A 148 8.01 16.82 -8.74
N LYS A 149 7.85 16.79 -7.41
CA LYS A 149 6.56 16.60 -6.76
C LYS A 149 5.59 17.74 -7.12
N PRO A 150 4.40 17.43 -7.69
CA PRO A 150 3.35 18.43 -7.91
C PRO A 150 2.86 19.05 -6.59
N GLU A 151 2.41 20.30 -6.64
CA GLU A 151 2.01 21.04 -5.43
C GLU A 151 0.79 20.42 -4.71
N ASP A 152 -0.17 19.90 -5.48
CA ASP A 152 -1.38 19.20 -4.97
C ASP A 152 -1.12 17.74 -4.58
N ALA A 153 0.12 17.26 -4.73
CA ALA A 153 0.46 15.89 -4.42
C ALA A 153 0.49 15.67 -2.90
N PHE A 154 -0.28 14.69 -2.45
CA PHE A 154 -0.09 14.07 -1.16
C PHE A 154 1.25 13.33 -1.15
N CYS A 155 1.43 12.39 -2.08
CA CYS A 155 2.67 11.64 -2.29
C CYS A 155 2.91 11.37 -3.78
N VAL A 156 4.16 11.02 -4.11
CA VAL A 156 4.56 10.56 -5.44
C VAL A 156 5.19 9.17 -5.30
N VAL A 157 4.63 8.22 -6.03
CA VAL A 157 5.07 6.83 -6.09
C VAL A 157 5.82 6.62 -7.38
N GLY A 158 7.13 6.43 -7.30
CA GLY A 158 7.96 5.99 -8.40
C GLY A 158 7.82 4.50 -8.61
N ILE A 159 7.73 4.07 -9.86
CA ILE A 159 7.75 2.67 -10.27
C ILE A 159 8.83 2.45 -11.33
N THR A 160 9.58 1.35 -11.26
CA THR A 160 10.64 1.01 -12.21
C THR A 160 10.77 -0.50 -12.39
N MET A 161 11.38 -0.94 -13.48
CA MET A 161 11.71 -2.36 -13.76
C MET A 161 13.21 -2.65 -13.56
N ILE A 162 13.92 -1.77 -12.88
CA ILE A 162 15.36 -1.86 -12.68
C ILE A 162 15.62 -2.11 -11.19
N ASP A 163 16.56 -3.02 -10.87
CA ASP A 163 16.97 -3.31 -9.49
C ASP A 163 17.19 -2.01 -8.72
N LEU A 164 16.70 -1.91 -7.49
CA LEU A 164 16.99 -0.78 -6.61
C LEU A 164 18.06 -1.19 -5.60
N TYR A 165 18.95 -0.27 -5.25
CA TYR A 165 19.85 -0.43 -4.09
C TYR A 165 19.86 0.84 -3.21
N PRO A 166 19.93 0.70 -1.87
CA PRO A 166 19.79 1.85 -0.96
C PRO A 166 21.13 2.45 -0.51
N ARG A 167 22.22 1.68 -0.58
CA ARG A 167 23.60 2.05 -0.24
C ARG A 167 24.56 1.00 -0.77
N ASP A 168 25.84 1.34 -0.91
CA ASP A 168 26.84 0.51 -1.58
C ASP A 168 27.02 -0.87 -0.92
N SER A 169 26.90 -0.96 0.41
CA SER A 169 27.06 -2.19 1.17
C SER A 169 25.86 -3.15 1.17
N TRP A 170 24.75 -2.80 0.53
CA TRP A 170 23.53 -3.62 0.48
C TRP A 170 23.39 -4.30 -0.88
N ASN A 171 22.73 -5.46 -0.95
CA ASN A 171 22.57 -6.23 -2.20
C ASN A 171 21.50 -5.63 -3.14
N PHE A 172 20.27 -5.46 -2.67
CA PHE A 172 19.18 -4.79 -3.37
C PHE A 172 18.04 -4.46 -2.38
N VAL A 173 17.05 -3.69 -2.83
CA VAL A 173 15.76 -3.47 -2.15
C VAL A 173 14.62 -3.55 -3.15
N PHE A 174 13.44 -3.97 -2.72
CA PHE A 174 12.23 -3.93 -3.56
C PHE A 174 11.62 -2.53 -3.64
N GLY A 175 11.96 -1.68 -2.67
CA GLY A 175 11.57 -0.29 -2.69
C GLY A 175 12.11 0.51 -1.51
N GLN A 176 12.01 1.82 -1.62
CA GLN A 176 12.42 2.75 -0.58
C GLN A 176 11.44 3.93 -0.55
N ALA A 177 11.20 4.49 0.64
CA ALA A 177 10.39 5.69 0.81
C ALA A 177 11.12 6.74 1.63
N SER A 178 10.92 8.01 1.27
CA SER A 178 11.29 9.17 2.08
C SER A 178 10.07 9.67 2.84
N LEU A 179 10.15 9.63 4.17
CA LEU A 179 9.10 10.05 5.09
C LEU A 179 9.25 11.50 5.57
N THR A 180 10.16 12.26 4.94
CA THR A 180 10.33 13.69 5.22
C THR A 180 9.13 14.49 4.66
N ASP A 181 9.13 15.82 4.77
CA ASP A 181 8.03 16.68 4.28
C ASP A 181 7.60 16.44 2.82
N VAL A 182 8.45 15.76 2.04
CA VAL A 182 8.18 15.37 0.66
C VAL A 182 8.07 13.86 0.56
N LYS A 183 6.83 13.36 0.75
CA LYS A 183 6.43 11.95 0.62
C LYS A 183 6.70 11.41 -0.78
N THR A 184 7.77 10.65 -0.90
CA THR A 184 8.14 9.98 -2.15
C THR A 184 8.51 8.54 -1.87
N SER A 185 8.15 7.65 -2.78
CA SER A 185 8.56 6.26 -2.75
C SER A 185 9.04 5.83 -4.12
N ILE A 186 9.85 4.78 -4.18
CA ILE A 186 10.30 4.14 -5.41
C ILE A 186 10.26 2.64 -5.23
N PHE A 187 9.76 1.95 -6.25
CA PHE A 187 9.44 0.53 -6.20
C PHE A 187 9.88 -0.20 -7.48
N ASP A 188 10.46 -1.37 -7.30
CA ASP A 188 10.86 -2.28 -8.37
C ASP A 188 9.72 -3.26 -8.69
N LEU A 189 9.08 -3.05 -9.83
CA LEU A 189 7.88 -3.76 -10.26
C LEU A 189 8.12 -5.22 -10.62
N ARG A 190 9.36 -5.66 -10.88
CA ARG A 190 9.65 -7.08 -11.15
C ARG A 190 9.39 -7.98 -9.95
N TYR A 191 9.31 -7.39 -8.76
CA TYR A 191 9.00 -8.08 -7.51
C TYR A 191 7.59 -7.75 -7.00
N ILE A 192 6.86 -6.92 -7.73
CA ILE A 192 5.51 -6.46 -7.37
C ILE A 192 4.52 -7.00 -8.41
N ILE A 193 4.57 -8.31 -8.60
CA ILE A 193 3.65 -9.05 -9.45
C ILE A 193 2.45 -9.55 -8.62
N ASN A 194 2.60 -9.62 -7.28
CA ASN A 194 1.50 -9.90 -6.35
C ASN A 194 1.02 -8.61 -5.67
N ILE A 195 -0.30 -8.38 -5.73
CA ILE A 195 -1.03 -7.23 -5.18
C ILE A 195 -0.67 -6.95 -3.72
N ASP A 196 -0.39 -8.01 -2.96
CA ASP A 196 -0.08 -7.98 -1.54
C ASP A 196 1.07 -7.04 -1.20
N SER A 197 2.02 -6.86 -2.12
CA SER A 197 3.18 -5.99 -1.95
C SER A 197 2.86 -4.51 -2.22
N LEU A 198 1.90 -4.19 -3.10
CA LEU A 198 1.69 -2.84 -3.64
C LEU A 198 0.84 -1.93 -2.73
N GLY A 199 -0.30 -2.41 -2.25
CA GLY A 199 -1.13 -1.68 -1.28
C GLY A 199 -0.44 -1.52 0.07
N THR A 200 0.36 -2.53 0.43
CA THR A 200 1.17 -2.56 1.65
C THR A 200 2.34 -1.56 1.58
N LEU A 201 3.07 -1.49 0.47
CA LEU A 201 4.25 -0.62 0.37
C LEU A 201 3.92 0.86 0.08
N ILE A 202 2.90 1.19 -0.73
CA ILE A 202 2.63 2.59 -1.13
C ILE A 202 2.28 3.50 0.06
N LEU A 203 1.60 2.99 1.09
CA LEU A 203 1.09 3.86 2.15
C LEU A 203 1.15 3.34 3.59
N ILE A 204 1.45 2.06 3.87
CA ILE A 204 1.65 1.65 5.28
C ILE A 204 2.89 2.36 5.84
N ARG A 205 4.04 2.37 5.16
CA ARG A 205 5.24 3.07 5.68
C ARG A 205 5.01 4.58 5.86
N GLU A 206 4.21 5.22 5.00
CA GLU A 206 3.93 6.67 5.08
C GLU A 206 2.89 7.05 6.15
N ILE A 207 2.08 6.10 6.61
CA ILE A 207 1.10 6.25 7.71
C ILE A 207 1.63 5.62 9.02
N TRP A 208 2.74 4.85 9.03
CA TRP A 208 3.28 4.11 10.21
C TRP A 208 4.79 4.25 10.52
N GLY A 209 5.66 4.50 9.54
CA GLY A 209 7.13 4.51 9.69
C GLY A 209 7.86 3.16 9.53
N PHE A 210 7.38 2.08 10.17
CA PHE A 210 8.06 0.78 10.23
C PHE A 210 7.67 -0.21 9.12
N PHE A 211 8.61 -1.06 8.66
CA PHE A 211 8.34 -2.28 7.87
C PHE A 211 9.57 -3.23 7.77
N HIS A 212 9.36 -4.55 7.68
CA HIS A 212 10.33 -5.55 7.17
C HIS A 212 9.70 -6.33 6.00
N LEU A 213 10.38 -6.36 4.84
CA LEU A 213 9.83 -6.81 3.54
C LEU A 213 9.40 -8.28 3.48
N GLU A 214 10.03 -9.18 4.26
CA GLU A 214 9.63 -10.60 4.32
C GLU A 214 8.18 -10.83 4.81
N GLU A 215 7.56 -9.81 5.41
CA GLU A 215 6.16 -9.83 5.85
C GLU A 215 5.17 -9.29 4.79
N ALA A 216 5.60 -8.67 3.69
CA ALA A 216 4.69 -8.05 2.70
C ALA A 216 4.08 -9.07 1.74
N ASP A 217 4.91 -9.96 1.23
CA ASP A 217 4.59 -10.86 0.11
C ASP A 217 3.83 -12.12 0.60
N ARG A 218 3.02 -11.91 1.65
CA ARG A 218 2.32 -12.90 2.50
C ARG A 218 1.06 -12.35 3.19
N ARG A 219 0.72 -11.06 3.00
CA ARG A 219 -0.44 -10.41 3.64
C ARG A 219 -1.59 -10.34 2.65
N PRO A 220 -2.78 -10.88 2.96
CA PRO A 220 -3.94 -10.66 2.11
C PRO A 220 -4.24 -9.15 2.01
N LEU A 221 -4.99 -8.74 0.99
CA LEU A 221 -5.51 -7.37 0.76
C LEU A 221 -6.20 -6.69 1.98
N ASN A 222 -6.43 -7.47 3.03
CA ASN A 222 -7.24 -7.19 4.18
C ASN A 222 -6.43 -6.40 5.20
N LEU A 223 -6.75 -5.12 5.33
CA LEU A 223 -6.27 -4.32 6.45
C LEU A 223 -6.81 -4.89 7.76
N CYS A 224 -5.92 -5.14 8.73
CA CYS A 224 -6.38 -5.44 10.08
C CYS A 224 -7.16 -4.25 10.65
N PRO A 225 -8.01 -4.44 11.68
CA PRO A 225 -8.87 -3.38 12.22
C PRO A 225 -8.10 -2.11 12.60
N ILE A 226 -6.88 -2.25 13.16
CA ILE A 226 -6.03 -1.12 13.53
C ILE A 226 -5.58 -0.35 12.28
N CYS A 227 -5.10 -1.04 11.24
CA CYS A 227 -4.69 -0.39 10.00
C CYS A 227 -5.86 0.26 9.27
N LEU A 228 -7.02 -0.40 9.25
CA LEU A 228 -8.24 0.10 8.64
C LEU A 228 -8.69 1.39 9.33
N HIS A 229 -8.71 1.41 10.66
CA HIS A 229 -9.02 2.61 11.44
C HIS A 229 -8.01 3.74 11.16
N LYS A 230 -6.70 3.47 11.21
CA LYS A 230 -5.67 4.49 10.90
C LYS A 230 -5.85 5.08 9.50
N LEU A 231 -6.17 4.24 8.50
CA LEU A 231 -6.38 4.68 7.13
C LEU A 231 -7.67 5.49 6.99
N GLN A 232 -8.76 5.02 7.61
CA GLN A 232 -10.04 5.72 7.65
C GLN A 232 -9.88 7.10 8.32
N CYS A 233 -9.23 7.16 9.49
CA CYS A 233 -8.96 8.40 10.21
C CYS A 233 -8.10 9.37 9.38
N ALA A 234 -7.11 8.85 8.63
CA ALA A 234 -6.25 9.68 7.81
C ALA A 234 -6.96 10.29 6.59
N ILE A 235 -7.78 9.51 5.88
CA ILE A 235 -8.38 9.92 4.60
C ILE A 235 -9.81 10.45 4.76
N GLY A 236 -10.56 9.92 5.73
CA GLY A 236 -11.94 10.31 6.02
C GLY A 236 -12.99 9.63 5.13
N PHE A 237 -12.72 8.43 4.61
CA PHE A 237 -13.72 7.67 3.82
C PHE A 237 -14.71 6.89 4.70
N SER A 238 -15.84 6.50 4.10
CA SER A 238 -16.67 5.40 4.62
C SER A 238 -16.08 4.06 4.17
N ILE A 239 -15.93 3.13 5.12
CA ILE A 239 -15.43 1.77 4.88
C ILE A 239 -16.35 1.02 3.92
N VAL A 240 -17.67 1.22 4.06
CA VAL A 240 -18.68 0.63 3.15
C VAL A 240 -18.41 1.03 1.71
N GLU A 241 -18.24 2.33 1.46
CA GLU A 241 -18.03 2.84 0.10
C GLU A 241 -16.66 2.42 -0.46
N ARG A 242 -15.62 2.38 0.38
CA ARG A 242 -14.31 1.84 0.01
C ARG A 242 -14.41 0.37 -0.41
N TYR A 243 -15.09 -0.47 0.37
CA TYR A 243 -15.25 -1.89 0.04
C TYR A 243 -16.10 -2.11 -1.20
N LYS A 244 -17.17 -1.35 -1.41
CA LYS A 244 -17.92 -1.36 -2.68
C LYS A 244 -17.04 -0.96 -3.88
N ALA A 245 -16.14 0.01 -3.71
CA ALA A 245 -15.21 0.41 -4.76
C ALA A 245 -14.20 -0.70 -5.08
N LEU A 246 -13.70 -1.41 -4.06
CA LEU A 246 -12.81 -2.56 -4.24
C LEU A 246 -13.50 -3.73 -4.94
N VAL A 247 -14.75 -4.07 -4.58
CA VAL A 247 -15.51 -5.13 -5.28
C VAL A 247 -15.72 -4.76 -6.75
N ARG A 248 -16.15 -3.52 -7.02
CA ARG A 248 -16.33 -3.03 -8.40
C ARG A 248 -15.05 -3.15 -9.22
N TRP A 249 -13.92 -2.73 -8.64
CA TRP A 249 -12.63 -2.85 -9.30
C TRP A 249 -12.26 -4.32 -9.59
N ILE A 250 -12.48 -5.25 -8.65
CA ILE A 250 -12.25 -6.69 -8.88
C ILE A 250 -13.15 -7.24 -10.00
N ASP A 251 -14.41 -6.81 -10.05
CA ASP A 251 -15.38 -7.26 -11.04
C ASP A 251 -15.04 -6.74 -12.44
N ASP A 252 -14.62 -5.48 -12.54
CA ASP A 252 -14.18 -4.87 -13.80
C ASP A 252 -12.97 -5.62 -14.38
N GLU A 253 -12.02 -6.05 -13.54
CA GLU A 253 -10.88 -6.88 -13.97
C GLU A 253 -11.30 -8.27 -14.47
N SER A 254 -12.30 -8.88 -13.81
CA SER A 254 -12.80 -10.21 -14.19
C SER A 254 -13.54 -10.20 -15.54
N SER A 255 -13.96 -9.02 -16.01
CA SER A 255 -14.66 -8.82 -17.29
C SER A 255 -13.75 -8.46 -18.46
N GLY A 256 -12.46 -8.16 -18.20
CA GLY A 256 -11.45 -7.88 -19.22
C GLY A 256 -10.82 -9.16 -19.77
N THR A 257 -10.71 -9.26 -21.09
CA THR A 257 -9.96 -10.34 -21.76
C THR A 257 -8.51 -10.38 -21.25
N PRO A 258 -7.91 -11.56 -20.96
CA PRO A 258 -6.56 -11.64 -20.39
C PRO A 258 -5.51 -11.18 -21.42
N GLY A 259 -5.09 -9.92 -21.32
CA GLY A 259 -4.00 -9.32 -22.08
C GLY A 259 -2.66 -9.52 -21.37
N ALA A 260 -1.83 -10.39 -21.95
CA ALA A 260 -0.38 -10.53 -21.74
C ALA A 260 0.12 -10.54 -20.28
N THR A 261 0.15 -11.72 -19.68
CA THR A 261 1.11 -12.04 -18.62
C THR A 261 2.55 -11.86 -19.15
N PRO A 262 3.48 -11.28 -18.38
CA PRO A 262 4.89 -11.24 -18.77
C PRO A 262 5.45 -12.66 -18.79
N GLU A 263 5.74 -13.19 -19.98
CA GLU A 263 6.51 -14.42 -20.15
C GLU A 263 7.94 -14.20 -19.63
N HIS A 264 8.17 -14.38 -18.32
CA HIS A 264 9.42 -14.88 -17.72
C HIS A 264 9.40 -14.87 -16.18
N SER A 265 8.34 -15.36 -15.56
CA SER A 265 8.42 -15.90 -14.20
C SER A 265 7.98 -17.35 -14.23
N ARG A 266 8.77 -18.20 -13.58
CA ARG A 266 8.45 -19.60 -13.27
C ARG A 266 6.96 -19.77 -13.00
N GLU A 267 6.33 -20.64 -13.78
CA GLU A 267 5.07 -21.34 -13.53
C GLU A 267 4.21 -20.78 -12.39
N ASP A 268 3.51 -19.68 -12.65
CA ASP A 268 2.20 -19.45 -12.04
C ASP A 268 1.39 -18.53 -12.95
N ASN A 269 0.47 -19.12 -13.73
CA ASN A 269 -0.53 -18.38 -14.51
C ASN A 269 -1.60 -17.83 -13.55
N GLY A 270 -1.17 -17.00 -12.60
CA GLY A 270 -2.01 -16.49 -11.52
C GLY A 270 -2.83 -15.28 -11.96
N ASN A 271 -4.15 -15.36 -11.84
CA ASN A 271 -4.99 -14.17 -11.78
C ASN A 271 -4.38 -13.20 -10.76
N LEU A 272 -4.16 -11.94 -11.16
CA LEU A 272 -3.64 -10.90 -10.26
C LEU A 272 -4.46 -10.83 -8.96
N VAL A 273 -5.78 -11.06 -9.05
CA VAL A 273 -6.71 -11.08 -7.90
C VAL A 273 -7.06 -12.52 -7.51
N THR A 274 -6.86 -12.90 -6.25
CA THR A 274 -7.36 -14.20 -5.75
C THR A 274 -8.86 -14.13 -5.41
N PRO A 275 -9.67 -15.16 -5.73
CA PRO A 275 -11.10 -15.20 -5.40
C PRO A 275 -11.41 -14.97 -3.91
N GLU A 276 -10.50 -15.38 -3.03
CA GLU A 276 -10.62 -15.27 -1.57
C GLU A 276 -10.74 -13.82 -1.08
N TRP A 277 -10.07 -12.86 -1.72
CA TRP A 277 -10.15 -11.45 -1.32
C TRP A 277 -11.51 -10.84 -1.61
N LYS A 278 -12.15 -11.18 -2.74
CA LYS A 278 -13.51 -10.72 -3.04
C LYS A 278 -14.51 -11.26 -2.02
N GLU A 279 -14.43 -12.55 -1.71
CA GLU A 279 -15.29 -13.18 -0.70
C GLU A 279 -15.14 -12.54 0.68
N TRP A 280 -13.90 -12.23 1.09
CA TRP A 280 -13.67 -11.53 2.36
C TRP A 280 -14.29 -10.13 2.37
N ILE A 281 -14.11 -9.35 1.31
CA ILE A 281 -14.70 -8.00 1.23
C ILE A 281 -16.23 -8.07 1.28
N ILE A 282 -16.84 -9.05 0.61
CA ILE A 282 -18.29 -9.29 0.65
C ILE A 282 -18.74 -9.65 2.08
N LYS A 283 -18.01 -10.53 2.78
CA LYS A 283 -18.31 -10.85 4.20
C LYS A 283 -18.26 -9.60 5.08
N CYS A 284 -17.26 -8.74 4.90
CA CYS A 284 -17.18 -7.47 5.63
C CYS A 284 -18.36 -6.53 5.30
N LEU A 285 -18.77 -6.45 4.04
CA LEU A 285 -19.95 -5.67 3.63
C LEU A 285 -21.23 -6.19 4.31
N THR A 286 -21.38 -7.50 4.46
CA THR A 286 -22.51 -8.08 5.21
C THR A 286 -22.51 -7.66 6.68
N VAL A 287 -21.35 -7.62 7.35
CA VAL A 287 -21.25 -7.14 8.74
C VAL A 287 -21.61 -5.65 8.86
N LEU A 288 -21.18 -4.84 7.90
CA LEU A 288 -21.46 -3.41 7.84
C LEU A 288 -22.97 -3.11 7.68
N GLN A 289 -23.73 -3.99 7.04
CA GLN A 289 -25.16 -3.82 6.73
C GLN A 289 -26.12 -4.36 7.80
N LYS A 290 -25.63 -5.06 8.83
CA LYS A 290 -26.45 -5.53 9.95
C LYS A 290 -26.95 -4.39 10.85
#